data_AF-A0A9W6T900-F1
#
_entry.id   AF-A0A9W6T900-F1
#
_cell.length_a   1.000
_cell.length_b   1.000
_cell.length_c   1.000
_cell.angle_alpha   90.00
_cell.angle_beta   90.00
_cell.angle_gamma   90.00
#
_symmetry.space_group_name_H-M   'P 1'
#
loop_
_entity.id
_entity.type
_entity.pdbx_description
1 polymer ?
#
loop_
_entity_poly.entity_id
_entity_poly.type
_entity_poly.pdbx_seq_one_letter_code
_entity_poly.pdbx_strand_id
1 'polypeptide(L)'
;MFDLSRKSTLNSVKDWYRQARGFNRTAIPFLVGTKYDLFVDLPDDEQEEITRQAKKYAKAMNAPLIFSSTSASINIQKIFKIVISKAFDLKLRIPEIQSVGEPILLYQNV
;
A
#
# COMPACT_ATOMS: atom_id res chain seq x y z
N MET A 1 -2.30 7.60 0.40
CA MET A 1 -3.31 6.55 0.13
C MET A 1 -3.79 6.72 -1.30
N PHE A 2 -4.27 5.66 -1.93
CA PHE A 2 -4.86 5.70 -3.28
C PHE A 2 -6.05 4.72 -3.38
N ASP A 3 -6.84 4.87 -4.42
CA ASP A 3 -8.04 4.08 -4.71
C ASP A 3 -7.72 3.01 -5.74
N LEU A 4 -7.85 1.73 -5.37
CA LEU A 4 -7.49 0.60 -6.23
C LEU A 4 -8.42 0.48 -7.44
N SER A 5 -9.65 1.01 -7.38
CA SER A 5 -10.55 1.02 -8.55
C SER A 5 -10.31 2.21 -9.48
N ARG A 6 -9.38 3.10 -9.15
CA ARG A 6 -9.07 4.30 -9.94
C ARG A 6 -7.57 4.53 -10.04
N LYS A 7 -6.96 3.93 -11.07
CA LYS A 7 -5.52 4.02 -11.37
C LYS A 7 -4.94 5.44 -11.36
N SER A 8 -5.70 6.45 -11.80
CA SER A 8 -5.27 7.86 -11.78
C SER A 8 -4.88 8.36 -10.39
N THR A 9 -5.51 7.83 -9.33
CA THR A 9 -5.21 8.21 -7.95
C THR A 9 -3.83 7.73 -7.50
N LEU A 10 -3.36 6.58 -8.01
CA LEU A 10 -2.00 6.08 -7.75
C LEU A 10 -0.96 7.02 -8.36
N ASN A 11 -1.20 7.53 -9.58
CA ASN A 11 -0.28 8.46 -10.25
C ASN A 11 -0.07 9.73 -9.42
N SER A 12 -1.15 10.28 -8.84
CA SER A 12 -1.07 11.48 -8.01
C SER A 12 -0.24 11.29 -6.74
N VAL A 13 -0.17 10.07 -6.16
CA VAL A 13 0.56 9.81 -4.90
C VAL A 13 2.03 10.25 -4.98
N LYS A 14 2.65 10.16 -6.16
CA LYS A 14 4.05 10.57 -6.35
C LYS A 14 4.28 12.02 -5.95
N ASP A 15 3.38 12.93 -6.34
CA ASP A 15 3.52 14.35 -6.06
C ASP A 15 3.18 14.67 -4.61
N TRP A 16 2.16 14.01 -4.05
CA TRP A 16 1.86 14.06 -2.61
C TRP A 16 3.04 13.62 -1.75
N TYR A 17 3.71 12.51 -2.12
CA TYR A 17 4.89 12.03 -1.41
C TYR A 17 6.04 13.05 -1.45
N ARG A 18 6.32 13.64 -2.62
CA ARG A 18 7.36 14.67 -2.76
C ARG A 18 7.08 15.89 -1.89
N GLN A 19 5.85 16.39 -1.89
CA GLN A 19 5.45 17.52 -1.06
C GLN A 19 5.58 17.18 0.43
N ALA A 20 5.05 16.04 0.86
CA ALA A 20 5.13 15.58 2.25
C ALA A 20 6.59 15.44 2.74
N ARG A 21 7.49 14.91 1.90
CA ARG A 21 8.93 14.82 2.20
C ARG A 21 9.62 16.18 2.21
N GLY A 22 9.10 17.16 1.47
CA GLY A 22 9.51 18.56 1.54
C GLY A 22 9.24 19.18 2.92
N PHE A 23 8.11 18.84 3.54
CA PHE A 23 7.75 19.28 4.89
C PHE A 23 8.43 18.47 6.00
N ASN A 24 8.53 17.15 5.86
CA ASN A 24 9.11 16.28 6.87
C ASN A 24 9.91 15.12 6.23
N ARG A 25 11.24 15.19 6.32
CA ARG A 25 12.17 14.19 5.79
C ARG A 25 12.37 12.97 6.71
N THR A 26 11.85 12.99 7.92
CA THR A 26 11.97 11.85 8.86
C THR A 26 10.67 11.08 9.03
N ALA A 27 9.57 11.57 8.46
CA ALA A 27 8.30 10.85 8.43
C ALA A 27 8.46 9.46 7.80
N ILE A 28 7.90 8.45 8.45
CA ILE A 28 7.85 7.07 7.98
C ILE A 28 6.71 6.96 6.94
N PRO A 29 6.99 6.72 5.66
CA PRO A 29 5.97 6.67 4.63
C PRO A 29 5.22 5.33 4.64
N PHE A 30 3.93 5.38 4.28
CA PHE A 30 3.09 4.20 4.05
C PHE A 30 2.29 4.38 2.78
N LEU A 31 2.31 3.36 1.91
CA LEU A 31 1.50 3.33 0.70
C LEU A 31 0.31 2.38 0.89
N VAL A 32 -0.88 2.94 0.98
CA VAL A 32 -2.12 2.17 1.19
C VAL A 32 -3.03 2.30 -0.02
N GLY A 33 -3.35 1.17 -0.64
CA GLY A 33 -4.42 1.03 -1.62
C GLY A 33 -5.73 0.70 -0.91
N THR A 34 -6.80 1.40 -1.26
CA THR A 34 -8.14 1.27 -0.66
C THR A 34 -9.12 0.69 -1.66
N LYS A 35 -10.29 0.24 -1.18
CA LYS A 35 -11.36 -0.36 -1.99
C LYS A 35 -10.95 -1.65 -2.70
N TYR A 36 -10.18 -2.49 -2.01
CA TYR A 36 -9.78 -3.80 -2.53
C TYR A 36 -10.98 -4.67 -2.95
N ASP A 37 -12.12 -4.52 -2.29
CA ASP A 37 -13.38 -5.17 -2.63
C ASP A 37 -13.89 -4.82 -4.04
N LEU A 38 -13.58 -3.64 -4.56
CA LEU A 38 -13.91 -3.26 -5.94
C LEU A 38 -12.79 -3.63 -6.93
N PHE A 39 -11.57 -3.77 -6.42
CA PHE A 39 -10.40 -4.11 -7.23
C PHE A 39 -10.45 -5.54 -7.75
N VAL A 40 -10.97 -6.47 -6.95
CA VAL A 40 -11.06 -7.89 -7.32
C VAL A 40 -12.02 -8.16 -8.49
N ASP A 41 -12.92 -7.20 -8.78
CA ASP A 41 -13.86 -7.28 -9.90
C ASP A 41 -13.29 -6.67 -11.20
N LEU A 42 -12.09 -6.08 -11.15
CA LEU A 42 -11.43 -5.55 -12.34
C LEU A 42 -10.87 -6.69 -13.22
N PRO A 43 -10.67 -6.46 -14.53
CA PRO A 43 -9.94 -7.38 -15.39
C PRO A 43 -8.55 -7.73 -14.84
N ASP A 44 -8.10 -8.97 -15.03
CA ASP A 44 -6.83 -9.47 -14.50
C ASP A 44 -5.62 -8.64 -14.96
N ASP A 45 -5.63 -8.14 -16.19
CA ASP A 45 -4.59 -7.28 -16.74
C ASP A 45 -4.54 -5.91 -16.06
N GLU A 46 -5.69 -5.34 -15.70
CA GLU A 46 -5.76 -4.13 -14.89
C GLU A 46 -5.26 -4.37 -13.46
N GLN A 47 -5.66 -5.50 -12.86
CA GLN A 47 -5.19 -5.89 -11.53
C GLN A 47 -3.66 -6.04 -11.50
N GLU A 48 -3.09 -6.69 -12.51
CA GLU A 48 -1.65 -6.86 -12.67
C GLU A 48 -0.94 -5.51 -12.84
N GLU A 49 -1.45 -4.64 -13.72
CA GLU A 49 -0.82 -3.36 -13.98
C GLU A 49 -0.80 -2.46 -12.74
N ILE A 50 -1.94 -2.34 -12.04
CA ILE A 50 -2.07 -1.57 -10.80
C ILE A 50 -1.14 -2.13 -9.72
N THR A 51 -1.12 -3.45 -9.54
CA THR A 51 -0.28 -4.11 -8.54
C THR A 51 1.21 -3.88 -8.82
N ARG A 52 1.63 -4.06 -10.07
CA ARG A 52 3.01 -3.83 -10.51
C ARG A 52 3.44 -2.38 -10.30
N GLN A 53 2.59 -1.43 -10.67
CA GLN A 53 2.88 -0.01 -10.50
C GLN A 53 2.95 0.37 -9.01
N ALA A 54 2.02 -0.12 -8.19
CA ALA A 54 1.99 0.14 -6.75
C ALA A 54 3.25 -0.41 -6.06
N LYS A 55 3.70 -1.64 -6.41
CA LYS A 55 4.96 -2.23 -5.92
C LYS A 55 6.16 -1.37 -6.29
N LYS A 56 6.24 -0.88 -7.54
CA LYS A 56 7.32 0.00 -7.99
C LYS A 56 7.35 1.31 -7.18
N TYR A 57 6.19 1.88 -6.88
CA TYR A 57 6.09 3.12 -6.10
C TYR A 57 6.50 2.88 -4.65
N ALA A 58 5.99 1.82 -4.03
CA ALA A 58 6.33 1.43 -2.67
C ALA A 58 7.86 1.28 -2.51
N LYS A 59 8.49 0.55 -3.44
CA LYS A 59 9.95 0.37 -3.48
C LYS A 59 10.72 1.67 -3.62
N ALA A 60 10.30 2.54 -4.54
CA ALA A 60 10.93 3.85 -4.72
C ALA A 60 10.75 4.77 -3.49
N MET A 61 9.69 4.56 -2.70
CA MET A 61 9.39 5.30 -1.48
C MET A 61 10.00 4.67 -0.22
N ASN A 62 10.58 3.47 -0.30
CA ASN A 62 10.95 2.64 0.85
C ASN A 62 9.81 2.58 1.88
N ALA A 63 8.60 2.29 1.40
CA ALA A 63 7.36 2.37 2.16
C ALA A 63 6.61 1.02 2.11
N PRO A 64 6.03 0.54 3.23
CA PRO A 64 5.12 -0.59 3.18
C PRO A 64 3.99 -0.39 2.16
N LEU A 65 3.62 -1.46 1.45
CA LEU A 65 2.49 -1.50 0.53
C LEU A 65 1.38 -2.37 1.11
N ILE A 66 0.20 -1.79 1.28
CA ILE A 66 -0.93 -2.48 1.90
C ILE A 66 -2.20 -2.24 1.08
N PHE A 67 -2.80 -3.29 0.54
CA PHE A 67 -4.14 -3.23 -0.06
C PHE A 67 -5.17 -3.51 1.02
N SER A 68 -6.22 -2.70 1.06
CA SER A 68 -7.21 -2.70 2.12
C SER A 68 -8.61 -2.43 1.60
N SER A 69 -9.59 -2.89 2.35
CA SER A 69 -11.00 -2.56 2.14
C SER A 69 -11.67 -2.37 3.48
N THR A 70 -12.34 -1.23 3.66
CA THR A 70 -13.12 -0.96 4.88
C THR A 70 -14.43 -1.75 4.87
N SER A 71 -15.13 -1.76 3.73
CA SER A 71 -16.40 -2.50 3.53
C SER A 71 -16.22 -4.00 3.79
N ALA A 72 -15.11 -4.58 3.33
CA ALA A 72 -14.80 -6.00 3.53
C ALA A 72 -13.89 -6.26 4.76
N SER A 73 -13.54 -5.23 5.55
CA SER A 73 -12.62 -5.33 6.70
C SER A 73 -11.26 -5.98 6.38
N ILE A 74 -10.77 -5.83 5.15
CA ILE A 74 -9.51 -6.40 4.68
C ILE A 74 -8.34 -5.52 5.11
N ASN A 75 -7.38 -6.14 5.80
CA ASN A 75 -6.11 -5.56 6.25
C ASN A 75 -6.19 -4.30 7.14
N ILE A 76 -7.38 -3.84 7.55
CA ILE A 76 -7.56 -2.64 8.41
C ILE A 76 -6.77 -2.76 9.72
N GLN A 77 -6.94 -3.85 10.46
CA GLN A 77 -6.18 -4.07 11.70
C GLN A 77 -4.68 -4.26 11.45
N LYS A 78 -4.31 -4.82 10.28
CA LYS A 78 -2.91 -5.07 9.93
C LYS A 78 -2.16 -3.76 9.66
N ILE A 79 -2.81 -2.75 9.07
CA ILE A 79 -2.24 -1.41 8.89
C ILE A 79 -1.74 -0.86 10.23
N PHE A 80 -2.59 -0.84 11.27
CA PHE A 80 -2.20 -0.31 12.57
C PHE A 80 -1.05 -1.11 13.22
N LYS A 81 -1.06 -2.44 13.09
CA LYS A 81 0.04 -3.29 13.57
C LYS A 81 1.37 -2.95 12.88
N ILE A 82 1.35 -2.72 11.57
CA ILE A 82 2.54 -2.31 10.79
C ILE A 82 2.98 -0.91 11.17
N VAL A 83 2.06 0.03 11.33
CA VAL A 83 2.38 1.40 11.77
C VAL A 83 3.09 1.39 13.13
N ILE A 84 2.52 0.71 14.13
CA ILE A 84 3.13 0.59 15.46
C ILE A 84 4.49 -0.09 15.37
N SER A 85 4.58 -1.21 14.65
CA SER A 85 5.85 -1.92 14.50
C SER A 85 6.95 -1.08 13.86
N LYS A 86 6.64 -0.31 12.81
CA LYS A 86 7.63 0.57 12.16
C LYS A 86 7.98 1.79 13.02
N ALA A 87 7.03 2.36 13.76
CA ALA A 87 7.26 3.52 14.61
C ALA A 87 8.12 3.19 15.84
N PHE A 88 8.02 1.97 16.36
CA PHE A 88 8.70 1.52 17.58
C PHE A 88 9.76 0.44 17.34
N ASP A 89 10.13 0.18 16.07
CA ASP A 89 11.10 -0.85 15.67
C ASP A 89 10.82 -2.26 16.25
N LEU A 90 9.54 -2.65 16.26
CA LEU A 90 9.11 -3.95 16.79
C LEU A 90 9.14 -5.03 15.71
N LYS A 91 9.51 -6.25 16.09
CA LYS A 91 9.47 -7.40 15.18
C LYS A 91 8.03 -7.82 14.87
N LEU A 92 7.61 -7.65 13.62
CA LEU A 92 6.35 -8.15 13.08
C LEU A 92 6.47 -9.60 12.61
N ARG A 93 5.44 -10.41 12.87
CA ARG A 93 5.37 -11.84 12.45
C ARG A 93 4.22 -12.14 11.50
N ILE A 94 3.59 -11.12 10.92
CA ILE A 94 2.46 -11.30 10.01
C ILE A 94 3.01 -11.74 8.64
N PRO A 95 2.55 -12.85 8.04
CA PRO A 95 3.00 -13.23 6.70
C PRO A 95 2.76 -12.13 5.68
N GLU A 96 3.73 -11.89 4.79
CA GLU A 96 3.53 -10.99 3.64
C GLU A 96 2.66 -11.66 2.57
N ILE A 97 1.92 -10.83 1.84
CA ILE A 97 1.06 -11.24 0.72
C ILE A 97 1.54 -10.50 -0.51
N GLN A 98 1.98 -11.24 -1.54
CA GLN A 98 2.65 -10.65 -2.70
C GLN A 98 1.98 -10.95 -4.03
N SER A 99 1.11 -11.96 -4.11
CA SER A 99 0.52 -12.38 -5.38
C SER A 99 -0.45 -11.33 -5.91
N VAL A 100 -0.47 -11.15 -7.23
CA VAL A 100 -1.48 -10.30 -7.90
C VAL A 100 -2.86 -10.89 -7.64
N GLY A 101 -3.87 -10.04 -7.48
CA GLY A 101 -5.24 -10.45 -7.16
C GLY A 101 -5.46 -10.86 -5.70
N GLU A 102 -4.41 -10.90 -4.88
CA GLU A 102 -4.50 -11.05 -3.42
C GLU A 102 -4.40 -9.68 -2.71
N PRO A 103 -4.86 -9.57 -1.44
CA PRO A 103 -4.78 -8.31 -0.71
C PRO A 103 -3.35 -8.05 -0.23
N ILE A 104 -2.54 -7.48 -1.14
CA ILE A 104 -1.12 -7.19 -0.99
C ILE A 104 -0.78 -6.65 0.41
N LEU A 105 0.25 -7.22 1.01
CA LEU A 105 0.78 -6.86 2.31
C LEU A 105 2.30 -7.01 2.28
N LEU A 106 3.02 -5.93 1.99
CA LEU A 106 4.49 -5.88 1.91
C LEU A 106 5.01 -4.86 2.91
N TYR A 107 5.96 -5.23 3.75
CA TYR A 107 6.49 -4.35 4.79
C TYR A 107 7.92 -4.66 5.26
N GLN A 108 8.52 -5.80 4.88
CA GLN A 108 9.86 -6.21 5.30
C GLN A 108 10.96 -5.70 4.35
N ASN A 109 10.81 -5.95 3.04
CA ASN A 109 11.84 -5.67 2.02
C ASN A 109 11.27 -4.84 0.87
N VAL A 110 10.91 -3.58 1.14
CA VAL A 110 10.33 -2.69 0.12
C VAL A 110 11.36 -1.69 -0.38
#